data_AF-A0A4U7F3X7-F1
#
_entry.id   AF-A0A4U7F3X7-F1
#
_cell.length_a   1.000
_cell.length_b   1.000
_cell.length_c   1.000
_cell.angle_alpha   90.00
_cell.angle_beta   90.00
_cell.angle_gamma   90.00
#
_symmetry.space_group_name_H-M   'P 1'
#
loop_
_entity.id
_entity.type
_entity.pdbx_description
1 polymer ?
#
loop_
_entity_poly.entity_id
_entity_poly.type
_entity_poly.pdbx_seq_one_letter_code
_entity_poly.pdbx_strand_id
1 'polypeptide(L)'
;MTVTLILVVVISLIGATKVSAESVDTKPLIITQTGDPEDIFPHKNAQNIFNVSINHNLTGNDTTIQLYIDTKSLDLEGVDLSEVKISEVNVSNASVDNIDKEIINGSSILSATFIPDSQSGTILVQNIKISGINSSRKVVDSDVKYDLKITSNSSDYEVISRSNNSYATSDFKIAAGSLNVVDQATGSTYLSATGSVRSRPGITISNPVTNVNSTIVVTSGAEKTKIEGTRSYSADDLNGVDNITLGADVGGRMSAYLIPTAEVHIIEDGSVNYLSNSSIKAALSHSNFHVFLGSIQLDDQEFDSKIDTKITIAESELLDGNKQQTPYIVSLHPVTTAGKIKYDISYGYTNVLTGINHNTSLYLRDQNGLNNTIWHSNKFAASIRLARGHSDGENVKLNDTRILRNTDIYSKFVGNGVSDGGIVSILEEFKKIEDDTCLFDSNYTNTTFYSSQKICVHVDTDT
;
A
#
# COMPACT_ATOMS: atom_id res chain seq x y z
N MET A 1 30.62 -36.15 -51.99
CA MET A 1 29.21 -35.93 -51.62
C MET A 1 28.73 -37.23 -51.00
N THR A 2 28.68 -37.25 -49.67
CA THR A 2 28.47 -38.46 -48.88
C THR A 2 27.67 -38.02 -47.67
N VAL A 3 26.37 -38.32 -47.70
CA VAL A 3 25.51 -38.16 -46.52
C VAL A 3 25.29 -39.56 -45.96
N THR A 4 25.89 -39.76 -44.80
CA THR A 4 25.92 -41.01 -44.05
C THR A 4 24.63 -41.17 -43.27
N LEU A 5 23.94 -42.28 -43.50
CA LEU A 5 22.78 -42.75 -42.76
C LEU A 5 23.23 -43.23 -41.38
N ILE A 6 22.81 -42.57 -40.29
CA ILE A 6 23.02 -43.10 -38.93
C ILE A 6 21.80 -43.94 -38.55
N LEU A 7 22.02 -45.24 -38.53
CA LEU A 7 21.11 -46.26 -38.04
C LEU A 7 21.24 -46.33 -36.51
N VAL A 8 20.23 -45.86 -35.77
CA VAL A 8 20.19 -46.04 -34.30
C VAL A 8 19.62 -47.42 -34.01
N VAL A 9 20.49 -48.33 -33.57
CA VAL A 9 20.15 -49.67 -33.09
C VAL A 9 19.65 -49.55 -31.65
N VAL A 10 18.36 -49.86 -31.43
CA VAL A 10 17.80 -50.08 -30.10
C VAL A 10 18.29 -51.44 -29.62
N ILE A 11 19.21 -51.44 -28.64
CA ILE A 11 19.62 -52.66 -27.96
C ILE A 11 18.60 -52.93 -26.84
N SER A 12 17.70 -53.88 -27.10
CA SER A 12 16.87 -54.52 -26.09
C SER A 12 17.74 -55.47 -25.24
N LEU A 13 18.11 -55.00 -24.05
CA LEU A 13 18.72 -55.84 -23.03
C LEU A 13 17.62 -56.68 -22.35
N ILE A 14 17.53 -57.93 -22.80
CA ILE A 14 16.85 -59.02 -22.08
C ILE A 14 17.76 -59.41 -20.91
N GLY A 15 17.43 -58.94 -19.71
CA GLY A 15 18.04 -59.37 -18.45
C GLY A 15 17.11 -60.34 -17.73
N ALA A 16 17.62 -61.55 -17.48
CA ALA A 16 16.91 -62.68 -16.90
C ALA A 16 16.25 -62.36 -15.54
N THR A 17 15.06 -62.93 -15.37
CA THR A 17 14.28 -63.01 -14.14
C THR A 17 15.08 -63.68 -13.02
N LYS A 18 15.53 -62.89 -12.03
CA LYS A 18 15.57 -63.38 -10.65
C LYS A 18 14.24 -63.01 -10.02
N VAL A 19 13.33 -63.96 -9.98
CA VAL A 19 12.22 -63.95 -9.04
C VAL A 19 12.84 -64.12 -7.66
N SER A 20 13.26 -63.00 -7.06
CA SER A 20 13.24 -62.92 -5.61
C SER A 20 11.77 -62.99 -5.25
N ALA A 21 11.37 -63.99 -4.47
CA ALA A 21 10.12 -63.89 -3.76
C ALA A 21 10.28 -62.71 -2.78
N GLU A 22 9.91 -61.51 -3.22
CA GLU A 22 9.69 -60.39 -2.32
C GLU A 22 8.51 -60.80 -1.43
N SER A 23 8.87 -60.97 -0.16
CA SER A 23 7.94 -61.13 0.95
C SER A 23 6.82 -60.11 0.82
N VAL A 24 5.59 -60.56 1.05
CA VAL A 24 4.36 -59.76 1.28
C VAL A 24 4.71 -58.31 1.63
N ASP A 25 4.65 -57.46 0.61
CA ASP A 25 5.09 -56.08 0.66
C ASP A 25 4.07 -55.30 1.51
N THR A 26 4.36 -55.14 2.80
CA THR A 26 3.58 -54.32 3.72
C THR A 26 3.70 -52.87 3.25
N LYS A 27 2.73 -52.37 2.48
CA LYS A 27 2.68 -50.93 2.16
C LYS A 27 2.81 -50.14 3.46
N PRO A 28 3.87 -49.34 3.66
CA PRO A 28 4.07 -48.60 4.88
C PRO A 28 2.96 -47.55 5.04
N LEU A 29 2.65 -47.19 6.28
CA LEU A 29 1.81 -46.04 6.60
C LEU A 29 2.38 -44.79 5.91
N ILE A 30 1.63 -44.20 4.97
CA ILE A 30 2.12 -43.11 4.10
C ILE A 30 1.02 -42.09 3.79
N ILE A 31 1.37 -40.80 3.80
CA ILE A 31 0.54 -39.76 3.21
C ILE A 31 0.74 -39.78 1.70
N THR A 32 -0.34 -40.00 0.94
CA THR A 32 -0.32 -40.00 -0.53
C THR A 32 -0.81 -38.69 -1.16
N GLN A 33 -1.59 -37.92 -0.41
CA GLN A 33 -1.93 -36.53 -0.73
C GLN A 33 -1.77 -35.72 0.54
N THR A 34 -0.93 -34.68 0.48
CA THR A 34 -0.55 -33.88 1.65
C THR A 34 -1.52 -32.75 1.93
N GLY A 35 -2.55 -32.59 1.10
CA GLY A 35 -3.63 -31.64 1.28
C GLY A 35 -3.36 -30.23 0.76
N ASP A 36 -4.46 -29.50 0.62
CA ASP A 36 -4.57 -28.20 -0.01
C ASP A 36 -5.16 -27.17 0.97
N PRO A 37 -4.31 -26.42 1.70
CA PRO A 37 -4.76 -25.35 2.58
C PRO A 37 -5.32 -24.16 1.80
N GLU A 38 -6.37 -23.53 2.31
CA GLU A 38 -6.85 -22.24 1.80
C GLU A 38 -5.90 -21.09 2.19
N ASP A 39 -5.88 -19.99 1.45
CA ASP A 39 -5.18 -18.79 1.89
C ASP A 39 -5.76 -18.25 3.20
N ILE A 40 -4.91 -17.70 4.07
CA ILE A 40 -5.29 -17.07 5.34
C ILE A 40 -5.54 -15.58 5.10
N PHE A 41 -6.66 -15.06 5.59
CA PHE A 41 -6.99 -13.64 5.49
C PHE A 41 -7.07 -12.99 6.88
N PRO A 42 -6.57 -11.76 7.09
CA PRO A 42 -6.52 -11.09 8.40
C PRO A 42 -7.86 -10.99 9.16
N HIS A 43 -8.97 -11.01 8.43
CA HIS A 43 -10.32 -10.91 8.97
C HIS A 43 -10.97 -12.27 9.28
N LYS A 44 -10.34 -13.37 8.85
CA LYS A 44 -10.79 -14.75 9.09
C LYS A 44 -9.96 -15.34 10.23
N ASN A 45 -10.61 -16.04 11.14
CA ASN A 45 -9.96 -16.71 12.26
C ASN A 45 -9.81 -18.23 12.06
N ALA A 46 -10.05 -18.71 10.84
CA ALA A 46 -10.05 -20.12 10.50
C ALA A 46 -9.57 -20.33 9.06
N GLN A 47 -9.03 -21.53 8.82
CA GLN A 47 -8.53 -22.02 7.54
C GLN A 47 -8.94 -23.48 7.39
N ASN A 48 -9.28 -23.90 6.17
CA ASN A 48 -9.49 -25.30 5.85
C ASN A 48 -8.25 -25.90 5.17
N ILE A 49 -7.95 -27.16 5.45
CA ILE A 49 -7.03 -28.00 4.69
C ILE A 49 -7.83 -29.13 4.07
N PHE A 50 -7.87 -29.18 2.75
CA PHE A 50 -8.64 -30.19 2.02
C PHE A 50 -7.77 -31.36 1.57
N ASN A 51 -8.38 -32.50 1.25
CA ASN A 51 -7.78 -33.59 0.47
C ASN A 51 -6.49 -34.21 1.05
N VAL A 52 -6.45 -34.49 2.35
CA VAL A 52 -5.35 -35.29 2.92
C VAL A 52 -5.71 -36.78 2.79
N SER A 53 -4.83 -37.55 2.16
CA SER A 53 -5.06 -38.98 1.92
C SER A 53 -3.96 -39.82 2.56
N ILE A 54 -4.36 -40.76 3.44
CA ILE A 54 -3.44 -41.60 4.20
C ILE A 54 -3.68 -43.06 3.81
N ASN A 55 -2.68 -43.70 3.23
CA ASN A 55 -2.71 -45.14 2.99
C ASN A 55 -2.14 -45.87 4.19
N HIS A 56 -2.83 -46.93 4.60
CA HIS A 56 -2.44 -47.73 5.75
C HIS A 56 -2.57 -49.23 5.50
N ASN A 57 -1.73 -49.95 6.21
CA ASN A 57 -1.80 -51.40 6.38
C ASN A 57 -1.36 -51.69 7.82
N LEU A 58 -2.34 -51.67 8.72
CA LEU A 58 -2.15 -51.81 10.16
C LEU A 58 -1.82 -53.25 10.51
N THR A 59 -0.88 -53.43 11.44
CA THR A 59 -0.61 -54.74 12.03
C THR A 59 -1.54 -54.95 13.23
N GLY A 60 -1.71 -56.19 13.71
CA GLY A 60 -2.73 -56.52 14.72
C GLY A 60 -2.65 -55.78 16.06
N ASN A 61 -1.60 -54.99 16.31
CA ASN A 61 -1.45 -54.13 17.48
C ASN A 61 -1.72 -52.64 17.18
N ASP A 62 -1.89 -52.24 15.93
CA ASP A 62 -2.18 -50.87 15.54
C ASP A 62 -3.70 -50.68 15.42
N THR A 63 -4.28 -49.83 16.28
CA THR A 63 -5.72 -49.57 16.27
C THR A 63 -6.09 -48.16 15.82
N THR A 64 -5.12 -47.24 15.83
CA THR A 64 -5.33 -45.84 15.48
C THR A 64 -4.19 -45.30 14.62
N ILE A 65 -4.52 -44.28 13.84
CA ILE A 65 -3.58 -43.49 13.03
C ILE A 65 -3.67 -42.05 13.50
N GLN A 66 -2.55 -41.44 13.85
CA GLN A 66 -2.50 -40.05 14.28
C GLN A 66 -1.81 -39.21 13.21
N LEU A 67 -2.48 -38.14 12.77
CA LEU A 67 -1.95 -37.10 11.89
C LEU A 67 -1.59 -35.88 12.73
N TYR A 68 -0.37 -35.40 12.59
CA TYR A 68 0.11 -34.16 13.17
C TYR A 68 0.30 -33.09 12.10
N ILE A 69 -0.03 -31.86 12.46
CA ILE A 69 0.09 -30.65 11.64
C ILE A 69 0.92 -29.65 12.46
N ASP A 70 2.14 -29.40 12.01
CA ASP A 70 3.02 -28.40 12.62
C ASP A 70 2.67 -27.01 12.10
N THR A 71 2.29 -26.10 13.00
CA THR A 71 1.92 -24.72 12.67
C THR A 71 3.07 -23.72 12.82
N LYS A 72 4.29 -24.18 13.08
CA LYS A 72 5.48 -23.34 13.28
C LYS A 72 5.74 -22.36 12.14
N SER A 73 5.44 -22.74 10.91
CA SER A 73 5.59 -21.87 9.74
C SER A 73 4.72 -20.60 9.85
N LEU A 74 3.52 -20.68 10.44
CA LEU A 74 2.68 -19.50 10.71
C LEU A 74 3.25 -18.61 11.82
N ASP A 75 3.81 -19.20 12.87
CA ASP A 75 4.42 -18.46 13.99
C ASP A 75 5.65 -17.65 13.52
N LEU A 76 6.46 -18.24 12.62
CA LEU A 76 7.59 -17.55 11.98
C LEU A 76 7.16 -16.31 11.18
N GLU A 77 5.96 -16.35 10.61
CA GLU A 77 5.34 -15.24 9.87
C GLU A 77 4.64 -14.21 10.78
N GLY A 78 4.70 -14.40 12.10
CA GLY A 78 4.15 -13.48 13.09
C GLY A 78 2.64 -13.61 13.31
N VAL A 79 2.03 -14.71 12.86
CA VAL A 79 0.64 -15.06 13.14
C VAL A 79 0.50 -15.45 14.61
N ASP A 80 -0.50 -14.91 15.29
CA ASP A 80 -0.80 -15.29 16.68
C ASP A 80 -1.61 -16.60 16.69
N LEU A 81 -1.02 -17.62 17.29
CA LEU A 81 -1.53 -18.99 17.39
C LEU A 81 -1.92 -19.40 18.82
N SER A 82 -2.02 -18.43 19.74
CA SER A 82 -2.36 -18.70 21.14
C SER A 82 -3.65 -19.51 21.29
N GLU A 83 -4.66 -19.22 20.47
CA GLU A 83 -5.96 -19.90 20.45
C GLU A 83 -6.09 -20.98 19.36
N VAL A 84 -5.02 -21.27 18.62
CA VAL A 84 -5.09 -22.21 17.48
C VAL A 84 -5.53 -23.60 17.92
N LYS A 85 -6.45 -24.22 17.18
CA LYS A 85 -6.94 -25.60 17.39
C LYS A 85 -7.56 -26.16 16.12
N ILE A 86 -7.65 -27.49 16.03
CA ILE A 86 -8.58 -28.14 15.09
C ILE A 86 -9.99 -27.97 15.66
N SER A 87 -10.93 -27.44 14.87
CA SER A 87 -12.32 -27.27 15.29
C SER A 87 -13.27 -28.26 14.61
N GLU A 88 -12.89 -28.81 13.47
CA GLU A 88 -13.70 -29.74 12.70
C GLU A 88 -12.81 -30.63 11.84
N VAL A 89 -13.16 -31.91 11.72
CA VAL A 89 -12.52 -32.86 10.80
C VAL A 89 -13.60 -33.68 10.11
N ASN A 90 -13.59 -33.69 8.79
CA ASN A 90 -14.46 -34.54 7.98
C ASN A 90 -13.61 -35.60 7.28
N VAL A 91 -13.97 -36.87 7.49
CA VAL A 91 -13.18 -38.02 7.06
C VAL A 91 -14.09 -39.12 6.49
N SER A 92 -13.57 -39.90 5.55
CA SER A 92 -14.18 -41.11 5.02
C SER A 92 -13.26 -42.32 5.24
N ASN A 93 -13.85 -43.51 5.38
CA ASN A 93 -13.18 -44.78 5.68
C ASN A 93 -12.48 -44.83 7.05
N ALA A 94 -12.85 -43.91 7.95
CA ALA A 94 -12.43 -43.86 9.33
C ALA A 94 -13.42 -43.04 10.14
N SER A 95 -13.31 -43.11 11.46
CA SER A 95 -13.93 -42.16 12.40
C SER A 95 -12.85 -41.36 13.13
N VAL A 96 -13.20 -40.15 13.56
CA VAL A 96 -12.32 -39.29 14.36
C VAL A 96 -12.50 -39.66 15.83
N ASP A 97 -11.43 -40.12 16.47
CA ASP A 97 -11.41 -40.50 17.88
C ASP A 97 -11.11 -39.30 18.78
N ASN A 98 -10.03 -38.58 18.45
CA ASN A 98 -9.59 -37.43 19.23
C ASN A 98 -8.97 -36.35 18.34
N ILE A 99 -9.08 -35.10 18.79
CA ILE A 99 -8.33 -33.95 18.27
C ILE A 99 -7.63 -33.25 19.42
N ASP A 100 -6.36 -32.90 19.24
CA ASP A 100 -5.55 -32.33 20.32
C ASP A 100 -4.65 -31.20 19.85
N LYS A 101 -4.17 -30.40 20.82
CA LYS A 101 -3.16 -29.36 20.66
C LYS A 101 -2.06 -29.59 21.70
N GLU A 102 -0.84 -29.74 21.22
CA GLU A 102 0.35 -29.78 22.04
C GLU A 102 1.24 -28.57 21.77
N ILE A 103 2.00 -28.12 22.78
CA ILE A 103 3.03 -27.10 22.60
C ILE A 103 4.38 -27.80 22.74
N ILE A 104 5.12 -27.89 21.63
CA ILE A 104 6.40 -28.59 21.57
C ILE A 104 7.46 -27.61 21.09
N ASN A 105 8.51 -27.42 21.90
CA ASN A 105 9.58 -26.44 21.64
C ASN A 105 9.06 -25.02 21.33
N GLY A 106 7.94 -24.64 21.95
CA GLY A 106 7.29 -23.34 21.76
C GLY A 106 6.34 -23.24 20.56
N SER A 107 6.27 -24.25 19.70
CA SER A 107 5.38 -24.28 18.54
C SER A 107 4.11 -25.08 18.84
N SER A 108 2.97 -24.61 18.31
CA SER A 108 1.71 -25.36 18.42
C SER A 108 1.68 -26.49 17.40
N ILE A 109 1.52 -27.72 17.88
CA ILE A 109 1.32 -28.90 17.06
C ILE A 109 -0.12 -29.34 17.23
N LEU A 110 -0.84 -29.43 16.12
CA LEU A 110 -2.22 -29.90 16.10
C LEU A 110 -2.23 -31.37 15.72
N SER A 111 -3.11 -32.18 16.32
CA SER A 111 -3.25 -33.59 15.92
C SER A 111 -4.69 -34.05 15.82
N ALA A 112 -4.91 -34.99 14.91
CA ALA A 112 -6.18 -35.71 14.75
C ALA A 112 -5.90 -37.22 14.73
N THR A 113 -6.63 -37.95 15.57
CA THR A 113 -6.54 -39.41 15.70
C THR A 113 -7.72 -40.05 15.00
N PHE A 114 -7.43 -41.02 14.14
CA PHE A 114 -8.40 -41.73 13.31
C PHE A 114 -8.46 -43.22 13.70
N ILE A 115 -9.67 -43.75 13.79
CA ILE A 115 -9.93 -45.20 13.87
C ILE A 115 -10.36 -45.64 12.48
N PRO A 116 -9.53 -46.38 11.72
CA PRO A 116 -9.85 -46.77 10.36
C PRO A 116 -10.91 -47.88 10.33
N ASP A 117 -11.79 -47.86 9.32
CA ASP A 117 -12.88 -48.85 9.19
C ASP A 117 -12.37 -50.26 8.81
N SER A 118 -11.15 -50.34 8.28
CA SER A 118 -10.48 -51.58 7.87
C SER A 118 -9.00 -51.57 8.27
N GLN A 119 -8.44 -52.76 8.45
CA GLN A 119 -7.01 -52.95 8.76
C GLN A 119 -6.09 -52.47 7.63
N SER A 120 -6.58 -52.41 6.40
CA SER A 120 -5.83 -51.87 5.26
C SER A 120 -6.75 -51.05 4.37
N GLY A 121 -6.27 -49.94 3.84
CA GLY A 121 -7.05 -49.08 2.95
C GLY A 121 -6.50 -47.67 2.85
N THR A 122 -7.41 -46.76 2.53
CA THR A 122 -7.12 -45.33 2.42
C THR A 122 -8.12 -44.56 3.26
N ILE A 123 -7.60 -43.78 4.21
CA ILE A 123 -8.37 -42.75 4.90
C ILE A 123 -8.34 -41.49 4.04
N LEU A 124 -9.52 -40.97 3.73
CA LEU A 124 -9.66 -39.70 3.02
C LEU A 124 -10.15 -38.64 4.00
N VAL A 125 -9.26 -37.76 4.42
CA VAL A 125 -9.62 -36.57 5.20
C VAL A 125 -10.02 -35.49 4.21
N GLN A 126 -11.33 -35.29 4.09
CA GLN A 126 -11.91 -34.35 3.14
C GLN A 126 -11.64 -32.91 3.56
N ASN A 127 -11.73 -32.62 4.86
CA ASN A 127 -11.50 -31.30 5.42
C ASN A 127 -10.95 -31.38 6.84
N ILE A 128 -9.95 -30.55 7.15
CA ILE A 128 -9.52 -30.21 8.50
C ILE A 128 -9.67 -28.71 8.67
N LYS A 129 -10.57 -28.28 9.56
CA LYS A 129 -10.74 -26.86 9.88
C LYS A 129 -9.87 -26.50 11.07
N ILE A 130 -8.90 -25.63 10.83
CA ILE A 130 -8.08 -25.00 11.88
C ILE A 130 -8.74 -23.67 12.24
N SER A 131 -8.91 -23.39 13.52
CA SER A 131 -9.51 -22.14 14.02
C SER A 131 -8.63 -21.51 15.10
N GLY A 132 -8.85 -20.24 15.41
CA GLY A 132 -8.01 -19.48 16.36
C GLY A 132 -6.72 -18.96 15.72
N ILE A 133 -6.68 -18.86 14.40
CA ILE A 133 -5.57 -18.25 13.65
C ILE A 133 -5.79 -16.73 13.66
N ASN A 134 -4.86 -15.95 14.20
CA ASN A 134 -4.95 -14.49 14.18
C ASN A 134 -3.79 -13.86 13.39
N SER A 135 -4.07 -13.54 12.13
CA SER A 135 -3.13 -12.92 11.18
C SER A 135 -3.35 -11.41 11.02
N SER A 136 -3.93 -10.74 12.02
CA SER A 136 -4.16 -9.28 12.00
C SER A 136 -2.87 -8.44 12.02
N ARG A 137 -1.73 -9.05 12.36
CA ARG A 137 -0.41 -8.40 12.35
C ARG A 137 0.20 -8.46 10.95
N LYS A 138 1.06 -7.49 10.63
CA LYS A 138 1.64 -7.33 9.29
C LYS A 138 2.55 -8.52 8.96
N VAL A 139 2.05 -9.41 8.11
CA VAL A 139 2.80 -10.55 7.58
C VAL A 139 3.54 -10.12 6.31
N VAL A 140 4.77 -10.59 6.16
CA VAL A 140 5.55 -10.42 4.93
C VAL A 140 5.17 -11.55 3.99
N ASP A 141 5.15 -11.26 2.69
CA ASP A 141 4.86 -12.25 1.66
C ASP A 141 5.56 -13.59 1.92
N SER A 142 4.77 -14.65 2.07
CA SER A 142 5.27 -15.97 2.43
C SER A 142 4.49 -17.05 1.69
N ASP A 143 5.24 -17.88 0.97
CA ASP A 143 4.79 -19.19 0.54
C ASP A 143 4.91 -20.13 1.75
N VAL A 144 3.79 -20.35 2.44
CA VAL A 144 3.73 -21.12 3.68
C VAL A 144 3.29 -22.55 3.40
N LYS A 145 3.86 -23.51 4.12
CA LYS A 145 3.42 -24.92 4.16
C LYS A 145 3.23 -25.36 5.59
N TYR A 146 2.34 -26.32 5.80
CA TYR A 146 2.33 -27.10 7.03
C TYR A 146 3.17 -28.36 6.87
N ASP A 147 4.00 -28.64 7.86
CA ASP A 147 4.67 -29.93 7.96
C ASP A 147 3.70 -30.95 8.58
N LEU A 148 3.53 -32.07 7.88
CA LEU A 148 2.67 -33.16 8.28
C LEU A 148 3.48 -34.37 8.70
N LYS A 149 3.05 -35.01 9.79
CA LYS A 149 3.61 -36.26 10.29
C LYS A 149 2.50 -37.25 10.58
N ILE A 150 2.76 -38.54 10.36
CA ILE A 150 1.81 -39.60 10.68
C ILE A 150 2.49 -40.73 11.44
N THR A 151 1.75 -41.37 12.34
CA THR A 151 2.17 -42.58 13.05
C THR A 151 1.00 -43.53 13.23
N SER A 152 1.29 -44.82 13.33
CA SER A 152 0.37 -45.80 13.90
C SER A 152 0.66 -45.91 15.39
N ASN A 153 -0.38 -45.92 16.22
CA ASN A 153 -0.31 -45.89 17.69
C ASN A 153 0.33 -44.59 18.27
N SER A 154 -0.29 -44.04 19.33
CA SER A 154 0.08 -42.74 19.91
C SER A 154 1.55 -42.73 20.34
N SER A 155 2.38 -42.02 19.60
CA SER A 155 3.80 -41.83 19.89
C SER A 155 4.06 -40.34 20.00
N ASP A 156 4.82 -39.90 20.99
CA ASP A 156 5.09 -38.47 21.18
C ASP A 156 5.65 -37.84 19.89
N TYR A 157 5.12 -36.67 19.51
CA TYR A 157 5.54 -35.97 18.29
C TYR A 157 7.05 -35.68 18.27
N GLU A 158 7.70 -35.46 19.42
CA GLU A 158 9.16 -35.33 19.52
C GLU A 158 9.94 -36.56 18.99
N VAL A 159 9.35 -37.75 19.07
CA VAL A 159 9.93 -38.99 18.55
C VAL A 159 9.74 -39.06 17.04
N ILE A 160 8.54 -38.72 16.55
CA ILE A 160 8.18 -38.82 15.13
C ILE A 160 8.82 -37.70 14.29
N SER A 161 8.99 -36.51 14.86
CA SER A 161 9.62 -35.36 14.19
C SER A 161 11.07 -35.64 13.76
N ARG A 162 11.74 -36.62 14.40
CA ARG A 162 13.08 -37.10 14.03
C ARG A 162 13.10 -38.18 12.94
N SER A 163 11.93 -38.64 12.49
CA SER A 163 11.81 -39.63 11.43
C SER A 163 12.00 -39.00 10.04
N ASN A 164 12.49 -39.81 9.09
CA ASN A 164 12.71 -39.38 7.71
C ASN A 164 11.40 -39.19 6.90
N ASN A 165 10.25 -39.54 7.47
CA ASN A 165 8.95 -39.37 6.81
C ASN A 165 8.48 -37.93 7.05
N SER A 166 8.86 -37.01 6.17
CA SER A 166 8.40 -35.63 6.17
C SER A 166 7.48 -35.39 4.99
N TYR A 167 6.28 -34.90 5.27
CA TYR A 167 5.31 -34.49 4.27
C TYR A 167 5.02 -33.01 4.48
N ALA A 168 4.78 -32.28 3.40
CA ALA A 168 4.39 -30.88 3.47
C ALA A 168 3.15 -30.67 2.60
N THR A 169 2.23 -29.83 3.04
CA THR A 169 1.07 -29.41 2.24
C THR A 169 1.50 -28.71 0.94
N SER A 170 0.56 -28.44 0.05
CA SER A 170 0.78 -27.41 -0.97
C SER A 170 1.00 -26.03 -0.33
N ASP A 171 1.64 -25.15 -1.09
CA ASP A 171 1.87 -23.75 -0.71
C ASP A 171 0.55 -22.99 -0.57
N PHE A 172 0.45 -22.16 0.46
CA PHE A 172 -0.65 -21.20 0.64
C PHE A 172 -0.10 -19.86 1.13
N LYS A 173 -0.88 -18.80 0.95
CA LYS A 173 -0.49 -17.44 1.31
C LYS A 173 -1.18 -16.97 2.58
N ILE A 174 -0.47 -16.14 3.33
CA ILE A 174 -1.11 -15.23 4.29
C ILE A 174 -1.32 -13.90 3.56
N ALA A 175 -2.59 -13.60 3.25
CA ALA A 175 -2.97 -12.42 2.50
C ALA A 175 -2.57 -11.15 3.26
N ALA A 176 -1.72 -10.34 2.62
CA ALA A 176 -1.19 -9.12 3.19
C ALA A 176 -1.10 -8.04 2.10
N GLY A 177 -1.22 -6.79 2.53
CA GLY A 177 -1.06 -5.67 1.64
C GLY A 177 -0.99 -4.35 2.40
N SER A 178 -0.57 -3.31 1.71
CA SER A 178 -0.62 -1.95 2.25
C SER A 178 -0.93 -0.95 1.15
N LEU A 179 -1.65 0.10 1.53
CA LEU A 179 -1.91 1.25 0.69
C LEU A 179 -1.73 2.50 1.53
N ASN A 180 -1.25 3.58 0.91
CA ASN A 180 -1.20 4.89 1.55
C ASN A 180 -1.82 5.94 0.62
N VAL A 181 -2.75 6.70 1.16
CA VAL A 181 -3.36 7.83 0.45
C VAL A 181 -3.26 9.04 1.36
N VAL A 182 -2.62 10.08 0.84
CA VAL A 182 -2.48 11.37 1.53
C VAL A 182 -3.60 12.30 1.12
N ASP A 183 -3.81 13.33 1.95
CA ASP A 183 -4.60 14.49 1.56
C ASP A 183 -4.10 15.07 0.24
N GLN A 184 -5.03 15.34 -0.67
CA GLN A 184 -4.70 15.75 -2.02
C GLN A 184 -5.80 16.60 -2.63
N ALA A 185 -5.40 17.48 -3.53
CA ALA A 185 -6.28 18.20 -4.40
C ALA A 185 -6.46 17.45 -5.72
N THR A 186 -7.58 17.68 -6.39
CA THR A 186 -7.79 17.23 -7.77
C THR A 186 -8.80 18.16 -8.45
N GLY A 187 -8.93 18.11 -9.77
CA GLY A 187 -9.68 19.15 -10.53
C GLY A 187 -9.08 20.56 -10.40
N SER A 188 -7.88 20.67 -9.83
CA SER A 188 -7.32 21.90 -9.26
C SER A 188 -6.28 22.52 -10.18
N THR A 189 -6.04 23.82 -10.04
CA THR A 189 -5.02 24.53 -10.83
C THR A 189 -3.61 24.07 -10.45
N TYR A 190 -2.73 23.96 -11.44
CA TYR A 190 -1.30 23.74 -11.24
C TYR A 190 -0.47 24.44 -12.31
N LEU A 191 0.77 24.78 -11.97
CA LEU A 191 1.70 25.40 -12.89
C LEU A 191 2.39 24.31 -13.72
N SER A 192 2.17 24.33 -15.03
CA SER A 192 2.88 23.50 -16.01
C SER A 192 3.97 24.30 -16.74
N ALA A 193 4.78 23.60 -17.54
CA ALA A 193 5.79 24.25 -18.39
C ALA A 193 5.20 25.27 -19.37
N THR A 194 3.93 25.09 -19.79
CA THR A 194 3.24 25.97 -20.74
C THR A 194 2.31 26.99 -20.06
N GLY A 195 2.29 27.04 -18.72
CA GLY A 195 1.42 27.93 -17.95
C GLY A 195 0.44 27.20 -17.04
N SER A 196 -0.53 27.94 -16.50
CA SER A 196 -1.54 27.42 -15.59
C SER A 196 -2.53 26.50 -16.28
N VAL A 197 -2.78 25.34 -15.70
CA VAL A 197 -3.72 24.33 -16.22
C VAL A 197 -4.47 23.66 -15.06
N ARG A 198 -5.61 23.01 -15.35
CA ARG A 198 -6.35 22.23 -14.35
C ARG A 198 -6.07 20.73 -14.50
N SER A 199 -5.85 20.06 -13.39
CA SER A 199 -5.72 18.60 -13.34
C SER A 199 -7.07 17.93 -13.62
N ARG A 200 -7.07 16.75 -14.24
CA ARG A 200 -8.28 15.93 -14.39
C ARG A 200 -8.57 15.14 -13.10
N PRO A 201 -9.83 15.15 -12.61
CA PRO A 201 -10.25 14.47 -11.38
C PRO A 201 -9.74 13.03 -11.23
N GLY A 202 -9.08 12.75 -10.12
CA GLY A 202 -8.62 11.42 -9.74
C GLY A 202 -7.94 11.41 -8.37
N ILE A 203 -7.70 10.21 -7.84
CA ILE A 203 -7.08 9.97 -6.54
C ILE A 203 -5.84 9.12 -6.72
N THR A 204 -4.68 9.66 -6.33
CA THR A 204 -3.41 8.95 -6.37
C THR A 204 -3.18 8.21 -5.06
N ILE A 205 -2.97 6.90 -5.17
CA ILE A 205 -2.54 6.02 -4.09
C ILE A 205 -1.04 5.77 -4.25
N SER A 206 -0.30 5.98 -3.16
CA SER A 206 1.15 5.90 -3.19
C SER A 206 1.62 4.47 -2.96
N ASN A 207 2.36 3.93 -3.92
CA ASN A 207 3.09 2.65 -3.83
C ASN A 207 2.30 1.52 -3.13
N PRO A 208 1.06 1.20 -3.57
CA PRO A 208 0.32 0.08 -3.00
C PRO A 208 1.06 -1.24 -3.25
N VAL A 209 0.93 -2.15 -2.27
CA VAL A 209 1.51 -3.50 -2.33
C VAL A 209 0.50 -4.54 -1.87
N THR A 210 0.48 -5.71 -2.50
CA THR A 210 -0.29 -6.88 -2.06
C THR A 210 0.34 -8.17 -2.59
N ASN A 211 0.19 -9.28 -1.88
CA ASN A 211 0.61 -10.61 -2.36
C ASN A 211 -0.55 -11.46 -2.94
N VAL A 212 -1.77 -10.91 -2.93
CA VAL A 212 -2.98 -11.55 -3.48
C VAL A 212 -3.71 -10.60 -4.42
N ASN A 213 -4.41 -11.13 -5.42
CA ASN A 213 -5.23 -10.30 -6.32
C ASN A 213 -6.23 -9.46 -5.51
N SER A 214 -6.19 -8.15 -5.73
CA SER A 214 -6.87 -7.19 -4.87
C SER A 214 -7.55 -6.10 -5.68
N THR A 215 -8.66 -5.59 -5.14
CA THR A 215 -9.39 -4.44 -5.65
C THR A 215 -9.17 -3.27 -4.72
N ILE A 216 -8.80 -2.12 -5.30
CA ILE A 216 -8.72 -0.88 -4.57
C ILE A 216 -10.04 -0.12 -4.77
N VAL A 217 -10.68 0.21 -3.66
CA VAL A 217 -11.98 0.90 -3.63
C VAL A 217 -11.82 2.21 -2.88
N VAL A 218 -12.19 3.32 -3.52
CA VAL A 218 -12.30 4.64 -2.92
C VAL A 218 -13.76 4.91 -2.61
N THR A 219 -14.04 5.30 -1.37
CA THR A 219 -15.38 5.55 -0.86
C THR A 219 -15.53 6.93 -0.21
N SER A 220 -16.76 7.44 -0.16
CA SER A 220 -17.13 8.68 0.53
C SER A 220 -18.39 8.50 1.39
N GLY A 221 -18.89 9.61 1.94
CA GLY A 221 -20.13 9.67 2.71
C GLY A 221 -19.93 9.50 4.22
N ALA A 222 -21.00 9.74 4.99
CA ALA A 222 -20.95 9.68 6.46
C ALA A 222 -20.56 8.29 6.97
N GLU A 223 -21.06 7.24 6.30
CA GLU A 223 -20.74 5.85 6.60
C GLU A 223 -19.48 5.35 5.85
N LYS A 224 -18.90 6.17 4.96
CA LYS A 224 -17.72 5.83 4.15
C LYS A 224 -17.89 4.54 3.33
N THR A 225 -19.09 4.34 2.80
CA THR A 225 -19.47 3.16 2.03
C THR A 225 -19.80 3.50 0.58
N LYS A 226 -20.18 4.74 0.23
CA LYS A 226 -20.49 5.12 -1.15
C LYS A 226 -19.24 4.99 -2.00
N ILE A 227 -19.25 4.13 -3.02
CA ILE A 227 -18.12 3.89 -3.92
C ILE A 227 -18.03 5.06 -4.91
N GLU A 228 -16.86 5.70 -4.93
CA GLU A 228 -16.54 6.79 -5.87
C GLU A 228 -15.61 6.33 -6.98
N GLY A 229 -14.76 5.34 -6.71
CA GLY A 229 -13.84 4.78 -7.69
C GLY A 229 -13.41 3.37 -7.28
N THR A 230 -13.24 2.48 -8.24
CA THR A 230 -12.79 1.11 -7.98
C THR A 230 -12.01 0.54 -9.15
N ARG A 231 -10.99 -0.28 -8.87
CA ARG A 231 -10.26 -1.05 -9.88
C ARG A 231 -9.60 -2.27 -9.28
N SER A 232 -9.68 -3.40 -9.98
CA SER A 232 -8.99 -4.65 -9.64
C SER A 232 -7.60 -4.70 -10.25
N TYR A 233 -6.68 -5.32 -9.52
CA TYR A 233 -5.28 -5.49 -9.88
C TYR A 233 -4.81 -6.90 -9.53
N SER A 234 -3.86 -7.41 -10.30
CA SER A 234 -3.11 -8.60 -9.88
C SER A 234 -2.12 -8.25 -8.77
N ALA A 235 -1.64 -9.26 -8.04
CA ALA A 235 -0.55 -9.05 -7.07
C ALA A 235 0.70 -8.45 -7.72
N ASP A 236 1.04 -8.88 -8.94
CA ASP A 236 2.20 -8.40 -9.68
C ASP A 236 2.11 -6.92 -10.07
N ASP A 237 0.89 -6.41 -10.30
CA ASP A 237 0.64 -5.00 -10.63
C ASP A 237 0.83 -4.06 -9.41
N LEU A 238 0.71 -4.59 -8.19
CA LEU A 238 0.79 -3.84 -6.94
C LEU A 238 1.99 -4.35 -6.12
N ASN A 239 3.18 -3.97 -6.55
CA ASN A 239 4.45 -4.40 -5.96
C ASN A 239 5.17 -3.31 -5.15
N GLY A 240 4.51 -2.17 -4.89
CA GLY A 240 5.07 -1.05 -4.14
C GLY A 240 6.08 -0.17 -4.90
N VAL A 241 6.28 -0.36 -6.20
CA VAL A 241 7.22 0.46 -7.00
C VAL A 241 6.57 1.72 -7.54
N ASP A 242 5.28 1.66 -7.87
CA ASP A 242 4.57 2.71 -8.59
C ASP A 242 3.35 3.24 -7.86
N ASN A 243 3.15 4.56 -7.95
CA ASN A 243 1.85 5.15 -7.62
C ASN A 243 0.82 4.75 -8.68
N ILE A 244 -0.42 4.57 -8.24
CA ILE A 244 -1.58 4.38 -9.10
C ILE A 244 -2.54 5.55 -8.96
N THR A 245 -3.40 5.75 -9.96
CA THR A 245 -4.47 6.74 -9.88
C THR A 245 -5.80 6.12 -10.28
N LEU A 246 -6.85 6.43 -9.53
CA LEU A 246 -8.22 6.02 -9.80
C LEU A 246 -9.07 7.24 -10.12
N GLY A 247 -9.95 7.12 -11.11
CA GLY A 247 -11.03 8.09 -11.28
C GLY A 247 -11.99 7.97 -10.11
N ALA A 248 -12.31 9.10 -9.49
CA ALA A 248 -13.30 9.18 -8.42
C ALA A 248 -13.95 10.56 -8.41
N ASP A 249 -15.19 10.61 -7.92
CA ASP A 249 -15.87 11.88 -7.65
C ASP A 249 -15.09 12.68 -6.61
N VAL A 250 -15.12 14.01 -6.76
CA VAL A 250 -14.22 14.93 -6.05
C VAL A 250 -14.84 15.49 -4.77
N GLY A 251 -13.99 15.62 -3.74
CA GLY A 251 -14.25 16.48 -2.59
C GLY A 251 -14.62 15.74 -1.30
N GLY A 252 -14.22 16.33 -0.17
CA GLY A 252 -14.62 15.87 1.15
C GLY A 252 -13.74 14.77 1.74
N ARG A 253 -14.24 14.19 2.83
CA ARG A 253 -13.58 13.07 3.51
C ARG A 253 -13.84 11.79 2.74
N MET A 254 -12.78 11.04 2.49
CA MET A 254 -12.82 9.77 1.77
C MET A 254 -12.01 8.70 2.49
N SER A 255 -12.23 7.47 2.07
CA SER A 255 -11.46 6.31 2.48
C SER A 255 -11.05 5.50 1.27
N ALA A 256 -9.88 4.88 1.31
CA ALA A 256 -9.43 3.91 0.32
C ALA A 256 -9.21 2.57 1.03
N TYR A 257 -9.66 1.50 0.42
CA TYR A 257 -9.53 0.13 0.90
C TYR A 257 -8.83 -0.73 -0.15
N LEU A 258 -7.93 -1.61 0.29
CA LEU A 258 -7.33 -2.67 -0.52
C LEU A 258 -7.96 -3.98 -0.04
N ILE A 259 -8.78 -4.58 -0.88
CA ILE A 259 -9.63 -5.71 -0.51
C ILE A 259 -9.29 -6.87 -1.45
N PRO A 260 -9.11 -8.11 -0.97
CA PRO A 260 -8.96 -9.26 -1.85
C PRO A 260 -10.14 -9.32 -2.83
N THR A 261 -9.90 -9.51 -4.11
CA THR A 261 -10.97 -9.36 -5.13
C THR A 261 -12.16 -10.29 -4.88
N ALA A 262 -11.93 -11.49 -4.34
CA ALA A 262 -12.98 -12.44 -3.98
C ALA A 262 -13.90 -11.97 -2.82
N GLU A 263 -13.45 -11.00 -2.01
CA GLU A 263 -14.17 -10.49 -0.83
C GLU A 263 -14.93 -9.18 -1.14
N VAL A 264 -14.86 -8.69 -2.37
CA VAL A 264 -15.54 -7.45 -2.80
C VAL A 264 -17.01 -7.75 -3.08
N HIS A 265 -17.86 -7.15 -2.26
CA HIS A 265 -19.31 -7.23 -2.38
C HIS A 265 -19.86 -5.82 -2.46
N ILE A 266 -20.41 -5.49 -3.63
CA ILE A 266 -21.01 -4.19 -3.95
C ILE A 266 -22.52 -4.32 -3.77
N ILE A 267 -23.09 -3.37 -3.03
CA ILE A 267 -24.53 -3.20 -2.86
C ILE A 267 -24.96 -2.10 -3.82
N GLU A 268 -25.79 -2.44 -4.80
CA GLU A 268 -26.32 -1.50 -5.78
C GLU A 268 -27.60 -0.85 -5.21
N ASP A 269 -27.66 0.48 -5.24
CA ASP A 269 -28.84 1.26 -4.86
C ASP A 269 -29.09 2.38 -5.89
N GLY A 270 -29.94 2.06 -6.86
CA GLY A 270 -30.22 2.95 -7.99
C GLY A 270 -28.97 3.20 -8.84
N SER A 271 -28.52 4.46 -8.91
CA SER A 271 -27.30 4.85 -9.63
C SER A 271 -26.07 4.94 -8.73
N VAL A 272 -26.18 4.57 -7.45
CA VAL A 272 -25.11 4.68 -6.46
C VAL A 272 -24.75 3.29 -5.97
N ASN A 273 -23.45 3.00 -5.96
CA ASN A 273 -22.93 1.74 -5.46
C ASN A 273 -22.33 1.94 -4.06
N TYR A 274 -22.55 0.97 -3.18
CA TYR A 274 -22.02 0.98 -1.82
C TYR A 274 -21.15 -0.25 -1.57
N LEU A 275 -20.08 -0.06 -0.82
CA LEU A 275 -19.22 -1.15 -0.35
C LEU A 275 -19.84 -1.77 0.90
N SER A 276 -20.00 -3.09 0.91
CA SER A 276 -20.55 -3.80 2.05
C SER A 276 -19.64 -3.73 3.30
N ASN A 277 -20.24 -3.85 4.49
CA ASN A 277 -19.49 -3.93 5.75
C ASN A 277 -18.59 -5.18 5.83
N SER A 278 -18.96 -6.29 5.19
CA SER A 278 -18.11 -7.48 5.12
C SER A 278 -16.85 -7.21 4.31
N SER A 279 -16.96 -6.51 3.17
CA SER A 279 -15.80 -6.11 2.37
C SER A 279 -14.89 -5.12 3.10
N ILE A 280 -15.45 -4.18 3.85
CA ILE A 280 -14.65 -3.26 4.68
C ILE A 280 -13.85 -4.03 5.74
N LYS A 281 -14.49 -4.98 6.42
CA LYS A 281 -13.81 -5.85 7.40
C LYS A 281 -12.74 -6.73 6.75
N ALA A 282 -12.95 -7.12 5.49
CA ALA A 282 -12.01 -7.94 4.74
C ALA A 282 -10.81 -7.18 4.17
N ALA A 283 -10.78 -5.85 4.28
CA ALA A 283 -9.70 -5.04 3.73
C ALA A 283 -8.35 -5.40 4.37
N LEU A 284 -7.35 -5.66 3.53
CA LEU A 284 -5.96 -5.87 3.94
C LEU A 284 -5.32 -4.59 4.46
N SER A 285 -5.75 -3.44 3.93
CA SER A 285 -5.30 -2.12 4.31
C SER A 285 -6.37 -1.08 4.04
N HIS A 286 -6.37 -0.02 4.83
CA HIS A 286 -7.24 1.13 4.61
C HIS A 286 -6.49 2.44 4.90
N SER A 287 -6.88 3.52 4.20
CA SER A 287 -6.39 4.88 4.46
C SER A 287 -7.55 5.86 4.46
N ASN A 288 -7.55 6.78 5.42
CA ASN A 288 -8.49 7.89 5.47
C ASN A 288 -7.78 9.17 5.01
N PHE A 289 -8.43 9.94 4.15
CA PHE A 289 -7.84 11.16 3.59
C PHE A 289 -8.93 12.16 3.23
N HIS A 290 -8.52 13.38 2.89
CA HIS A 290 -9.39 14.45 2.45
C HIS A 290 -9.03 14.88 1.03
N VAL A 291 -10.06 15.09 0.21
CA VAL A 291 -9.92 15.54 -1.17
C VAL A 291 -10.41 16.97 -1.31
N PHE A 292 -9.60 17.78 -1.96
CA PHE A 292 -9.85 19.20 -2.15
C PHE A 292 -9.99 19.56 -3.63
N LEU A 293 -10.71 20.65 -3.87
CA LEU A 293 -10.66 21.38 -5.13
C LEU A 293 -10.06 22.75 -4.83
N GLY A 294 -8.86 23.01 -5.34
CA GLY A 294 -8.13 24.25 -5.14
C GLY A 294 -7.99 25.05 -6.44
N SER A 295 -8.14 26.35 -6.32
CA SER A 295 -7.85 27.32 -7.38
C SER A 295 -6.94 28.40 -6.81
N ILE A 296 -6.02 28.87 -7.62
CA ILE A 296 -5.16 29.99 -7.28
C ILE A 296 -4.83 30.76 -8.55
N GLN A 297 -4.80 32.08 -8.44
CA GLN A 297 -4.46 32.99 -9.52
C GLN A 297 -3.43 34.01 -9.02
N LEU A 298 -2.24 33.95 -9.62
CA LEU A 298 -1.17 34.93 -9.44
C LEU A 298 -1.00 35.69 -10.76
N ASP A 299 -1.59 36.88 -10.83
CA ASP A 299 -1.45 37.75 -11.99
C ASP A 299 -0.05 38.36 -12.07
N ASP A 300 0.36 38.68 -13.29
CA ASP A 300 1.53 39.53 -13.54
C ASP A 300 1.33 40.88 -12.85
N GLN A 301 2.36 41.34 -12.14
CA GLN A 301 2.33 42.56 -11.36
C GLN A 301 3.55 43.41 -11.66
N GLU A 302 3.34 44.71 -11.81
CA GLU A 302 4.37 45.68 -12.16
C GLU A 302 4.52 46.69 -11.02
N PHE A 303 5.76 46.94 -10.62
CA PHE A 303 6.12 47.85 -9.54
C PHE A 303 7.23 48.77 -10.01
N ASP A 304 7.14 50.04 -9.61
CA ASP A 304 8.12 51.05 -9.99
C ASP A 304 9.49 50.78 -9.34
N SER A 305 9.53 50.20 -8.14
CA SER A 305 10.74 49.96 -7.36
C SER A 305 10.65 48.64 -6.58
N LYS A 306 11.70 48.30 -5.83
CA LYS A 306 11.74 47.10 -4.98
C LYS A 306 10.52 46.97 -4.08
N ILE A 307 10.14 45.73 -3.78
CA ILE A 307 8.97 45.43 -2.95
C ILE A 307 9.46 44.91 -1.60
N ASP A 308 9.19 45.67 -0.53
CA ASP A 308 9.61 45.33 0.84
C ASP A 308 8.43 44.85 1.72
N THR A 309 7.19 44.85 1.20
CA THR A 309 6.00 44.66 2.04
C THR A 309 5.12 43.49 1.61
N LYS A 310 4.44 43.61 0.47
CA LYS A 310 3.45 42.62 0.02
C LYS A 310 3.22 42.66 -1.48
N ILE A 311 2.75 41.54 -2.00
CA ILE A 311 2.13 41.42 -3.31
C ILE A 311 0.67 40.97 -3.16
N THR A 312 -0.08 40.96 -4.26
CA THR A 312 -1.49 40.55 -4.25
C THR A 312 -1.65 39.17 -4.88
N ILE A 313 -2.45 38.32 -4.26
CA ILE A 313 -3.00 37.11 -4.86
C ILE A 313 -4.42 37.45 -5.34
N ALA A 314 -4.65 37.41 -6.65
CA ALA A 314 -5.91 37.83 -7.23
C ALA A 314 -7.07 36.95 -6.75
N GLU A 315 -6.84 35.63 -6.74
CA GLU A 315 -7.79 34.64 -6.23
C GLU A 315 -7.07 33.49 -5.54
N SER A 316 -7.62 33.05 -4.42
CA SER A 316 -7.26 31.77 -3.81
C SER A 316 -8.51 31.10 -3.26
N GLU A 317 -8.73 29.86 -3.65
CA GLU A 317 -9.88 29.06 -3.26
C GLU A 317 -9.41 27.68 -2.82
N LEU A 318 -9.98 27.21 -1.70
CA LEU A 318 -9.86 25.81 -1.29
C LEU A 318 -11.24 25.28 -0.87
N LEU A 319 -11.84 24.48 -1.74
CA LEU A 319 -13.08 23.77 -1.47
C LEU A 319 -12.77 22.39 -0.89
N ASP A 320 -13.39 22.09 0.24
CA ASP A 320 -13.14 20.88 1.02
C ASP A 320 -14.37 19.97 1.16
N GLY A 321 -15.48 20.28 0.47
CA GLY A 321 -16.74 19.54 0.61
C GLY A 321 -17.35 19.61 2.03
N ASN A 322 -16.84 20.47 2.92
CA ASN A 322 -17.27 20.59 4.32
C ASN A 322 -17.23 22.06 4.79
N LYS A 323 -18.17 22.87 4.28
CA LYS A 323 -18.37 24.28 4.68
C LYS A 323 -17.15 25.19 4.46
N GLN A 324 -16.15 24.75 3.69
CA GLN A 324 -15.00 25.56 3.29
C GLN A 324 -14.17 26.07 4.48
N GLN A 325 -14.07 25.26 5.54
CA GLN A 325 -13.41 25.65 6.79
C GLN A 325 -11.97 25.14 6.91
N THR A 326 -11.48 24.38 5.92
CA THR A 326 -10.10 23.88 5.96
C THR A 326 -9.10 25.05 5.90
N PRO A 327 -8.27 25.25 6.94
CA PRO A 327 -7.32 26.36 6.97
C PRO A 327 -6.13 26.09 6.03
N TYR A 328 -5.75 27.11 5.27
CA TYR A 328 -4.62 27.07 4.35
C TYR A 328 -3.88 28.41 4.30
N ILE A 329 -2.67 28.41 3.74
CA ILE A 329 -1.95 29.62 3.32
C ILE A 329 -1.61 29.54 1.85
N VAL A 330 -1.33 30.70 1.26
CA VAL A 330 -0.68 30.80 -0.04
C VAL A 330 0.77 31.23 0.19
N SER A 331 1.72 30.45 -0.33
CA SER A 331 3.15 30.76 -0.28
C SER A 331 3.71 31.10 -1.65
N LEU A 332 4.68 32.01 -1.69
CA LEU A 332 5.34 32.49 -2.90
C LEU A 332 6.74 31.91 -3.03
N HIS A 333 7.05 31.36 -4.20
CA HIS A 333 8.28 30.65 -4.49
C HIS A 333 8.83 31.04 -5.86
N PRO A 334 10.16 31.09 -6.05
CA PRO A 334 10.74 31.36 -7.36
C PRO A 334 10.59 30.15 -8.29
N VAL A 335 10.52 30.43 -9.59
CA VAL A 335 10.40 29.42 -10.66
C VAL A 335 11.71 29.34 -11.46
N THR A 336 12.16 28.10 -11.71
CA THR A 336 13.34 27.84 -12.56
C THR A 336 13.02 28.07 -14.04
N THR A 337 14.06 28.21 -14.87
CA THR A 337 13.88 28.28 -16.34
C THR A 337 13.18 27.05 -16.92
N ALA A 338 13.30 25.89 -16.27
CA ALA A 338 12.61 24.66 -16.63
C ALA A 338 11.15 24.59 -16.14
N GLY A 339 10.61 25.66 -15.55
CA GLY A 339 9.25 25.71 -15.04
C GLY A 339 9.03 24.97 -13.71
N LYS A 340 10.09 24.58 -13.00
CA LYS A 340 9.98 23.94 -11.68
C LYS A 340 9.95 24.98 -10.57
N ILE A 341 9.01 24.83 -9.63
CA ILE A 341 8.88 25.62 -8.41
C ILE A 341 9.93 25.18 -7.37
N LYS A 342 10.59 26.14 -6.71
CA LYS A 342 11.57 25.90 -5.64
C LYS A 342 10.96 26.17 -4.26
N TYR A 343 10.42 25.13 -3.64
CA TYR A 343 9.72 25.23 -2.35
C TYR A 343 10.64 25.44 -1.15
N ASP A 344 11.92 25.18 -1.31
CA ASP A 344 12.99 25.44 -0.36
C ASP A 344 13.32 26.94 -0.22
N ILE A 345 12.82 27.78 -1.13
CA ILE A 345 12.99 29.24 -1.09
C ILE A 345 11.61 29.88 -1.01
N SER A 346 11.31 30.60 0.07
CA SER A 346 10.05 31.35 0.20
C SER A 346 10.31 32.86 0.22
N TYR A 347 9.55 33.58 -0.59
CA TYR A 347 9.56 35.05 -0.63
C TYR A 347 8.46 35.69 0.20
N GLY A 348 7.49 34.90 0.63
CA GLY A 348 6.35 35.40 1.37
C GLY A 348 5.25 34.38 1.45
N TYR A 349 4.31 34.66 2.33
CA TYR A 349 3.09 33.88 2.48
C TYR A 349 2.00 34.68 3.18
N THR A 350 0.74 34.36 2.89
CA THR A 350 -0.42 34.99 3.51
C THR A 350 -0.53 34.63 4.99
N ASN A 351 -1.38 35.35 5.74
CA ASN A 351 -1.92 34.76 6.96
C ASN A 351 -2.84 33.58 6.58
N VAL A 352 -3.26 32.79 7.58
CA VAL A 352 -4.17 31.67 7.36
C VAL A 352 -5.49 32.17 6.78
N LEU A 353 -5.96 31.45 5.76
CA LEU A 353 -7.18 31.69 5.01
C LEU A 353 -8.10 30.48 5.12
N THR A 354 -9.39 30.71 4.87
CA THR A 354 -10.40 29.68 4.69
C THR A 354 -11.29 29.99 3.48
N GLY A 355 -11.81 28.96 2.82
CA GLY A 355 -12.68 29.08 1.65
C GLY A 355 -12.14 29.91 0.49
N ILE A 356 -12.98 30.78 -0.05
CA ILE A 356 -12.73 31.60 -1.24
C ILE A 356 -12.27 33.00 -0.80
N ASN A 357 -11.12 33.45 -1.31
CA ASN A 357 -10.56 34.76 -1.02
C ASN A 357 -10.12 35.45 -2.32
N HIS A 358 -10.32 36.77 -2.36
CA HIS A 358 -9.95 37.61 -3.50
C HIS A 358 -9.07 38.77 -3.05
N ASN A 359 -8.12 39.17 -3.90
CA ASN A 359 -7.20 40.28 -3.65
C ASN A 359 -6.47 40.17 -2.30
N THR A 360 -6.04 38.95 -1.97
CA THR A 360 -5.41 38.64 -0.69
C THR A 360 -4.00 39.21 -0.66
N SER A 361 -3.66 39.90 0.43
CA SER A 361 -2.29 40.37 0.66
C SER A 361 -1.37 39.19 1.04
N LEU A 362 -0.33 38.95 0.24
CA LEU A 362 0.76 38.04 0.56
C LEU A 362 1.95 38.87 1.05
N TYR A 363 2.27 38.73 2.33
CA TYR A 363 3.35 39.49 2.97
C TYR A 363 4.71 38.89 2.64
N LEU A 364 5.67 39.75 2.33
CA LEU A 364 7.03 39.33 1.99
C LEU A 364 7.81 39.01 3.26
N ARG A 365 8.04 37.72 3.47
CA ARG A 365 8.73 37.17 4.62
C ARG A 365 9.34 35.82 4.28
N ASP A 366 10.51 35.53 4.85
CA ASP A 366 11.20 34.27 4.65
C ASP A 366 10.51 33.12 5.43
N GLN A 367 11.07 31.92 5.33
CA GLN A 367 10.58 30.73 6.04
C GLN A 367 10.58 30.86 7.59
N ASN A 368 11.37 31.78 8.14
CA ASN A 368 11.47 32.08 9.57
C ASN A 368 10.53 33.21 10.00
N GLY A 369 9.86 33.87 9.05
CA GLY A 369 8.99 35.02 9.29
C GLY A 369 9.73 36.35 9.35
N LEU A 370 11.00 36.41 8.97
CA LEU A 370 11.77 37.65 8.82
C LEU A 370 11.36 38.36 7.53
N ASN A 371 11.41 39.69 7.51
CA ASN A 371 11.05 40.46 6.32
C ASN A 371 11.91 40.06 5.11
N ASN A 372 11.30 40.03 3.94
CA ASN A 372 11.98 39.72 2.69
C ASN A 372 11.70 40.81 1.64
N THR A 373 12.57 40.93 0.64
CA THR A 373 12.48 41.96 -0.40
C THR A 373 12.62 41.34 -1.79
N ILE A 374 11.76 41.78 -2.72
CA ILE A 374 11.91 41.49 -4.15
C ILE A 374 12.60 42.68 -4.82
N TRP A 375 13.86 42.50 -5.18
CA TRP A 375 14.71 43.54 -5.77
C TRP A 375 14.64 43.62 -7.30
N HIS A 376 14.32 42.51 -7.95
CA HIS A 376 14.43 42.37 -9.41
C HIS A 376 13.24 41.60 -9.98
N SER A 377 12.96 41.86 -11.25
CA SER A 377 11.93 41.16 -12.00
C SER A 377 12.20 39.65 -12.03
N ASN A 378 11.19 38.84 -11.70
CA ASN A 378 11.30 37.39 -11.75
C ASN A 378 9.94 36.71 -11.93
N LYS A 379 9.97 35.44 -12.32
CA LYS A 379 8.79 34.58 -12.34
C LYS A 379 8.64 33.86 -11.02
N PHE A 380 7.48 34.01 -10.41
CA PHE A 380 7.12 33.36 -9.17
C PHE A 380 5.96 32.40 -9.37
N ALA A 381 5.83 31.47 -8.43
CA ALA A 381 4.68 30.62 -8.29
C ALA A 381 4.08 30.83 -6.90
N ALA A 382 2.77 31.00 -6.86
CA ALA A 382 2.00 30.94 -5.64
C ALA A 382 1.46 29.52 -5.48
N SER A 383 1.50 28.97 -4.27
CA SER A 383 1.03 27.60 -4.00
C SER A 383 0.24 27.49 -2.70
N ILE A 384 -0.80 26.66 -2.71
CA ILE A 384 -1.61 26.37 -1.52
C ILE A 384 -0.90 25.36 -0.62
N ARG A 385 -0.83 25.70 0.67
CA ARG A 385 -0.33 24.83 1.73
C ARG A 385 -1.38 24.70 2.83
N LEU A 386 -1.65 23.47 3.26
CA LEU A 386 -2.56 23.20 4.38
C LEU A 386 -1.94 23.68 5.69
N ALA A 387 -2.69 24.44 6.47
CA ALA A 387 -2.31 24.98 7.78
C ALA A 387 -3.23 24.40 8.88
N ARG A 388 -3.31 23.07 8.94
CA ARG A 388 -4.22 22.38 9.87
C ARG A 388 -3.90 22.73 11.32
N GLY A 389 -4.94 22.95 12.11
CA GLY A 389 -4.83 23.30 13.53
C GLY A 389 -4.77 24.82 13.79
N HIS A 390 -4.70 25.64 12.74
CA HIS A 390 -4.73 27.09 12.84
C HIS A 390 -6.09 27.68 12.49
N SER A 391 -6.34 28.91 12.92
CA SER A 391 -7.57 29.65 12.66
C SER A 391 -7.41 30.68 11.54
N ASP A 392 -8.51 31.05 10.89
CA ASP A 392 -8.52 32.12 9.89
C ASP A 392 -7.92 33.43 10.44
N GLY A 393 -7.09 34.08 9.64
CA GLY A 393 -6.36 35.30 9.99
C GLY A 393 -5.12 35.10 10.86
N GLU A 394 -4.88 33.90 11.39
CA GLU A 394 -3.70 33.59 12.21
C GLU A 394 -2.40 33.68 11.39
N ASN A 395 -1.32 34.10 12.04
CA ASN A 395 0.01 33.99 11.45
C ASN A 395 0.62 32.63 11.79
N VAL A 396 1.17 31.94 10.79
CA VAL A 396 1.73 30.59 10.94
C VAL A 396 3.17 30.54 10.47
N LYS A 397 3.98 29.62 11.00
CA LYS A 397 5.32 29.36 10.46
C LYS A 397 5.20 28.46 9.25
N LEU A 398 5.98 28.71 8.20
CA LEU A 398 5.91 27.93 6.97
C LEU A 398 6.16 26.43 7.21
N ASN A 399 7.01 26.08 8.17
CA ASN A 399 7.32 24.70 8.56
C ASN A 399 6.15 23.93 9.21
N ASP A 400 5.16 24.65 9.76
CA ASP A 400 3.96 24.04 10.34
C ASP A 400 2.90 23.72 9.27
N THR A 401 3.17 24.10 8.02
CA THR A 401 2.27 23.91 6.89
C THR A 401 2.80 22.89 5.89
N ARG A 402 1.90 22.26 5.13
CA ARG A 402 2.26 21.23 4.14
C ARG A 402 1.72 21.58 2.76
N ILE A 403 2.54 21.44 1.73
CA ILE A 403 2.12 21.62 0.33
C ILE A 403 0.95 20.70 0.03
N LEU A 404 -0.14 21.27 -0.50
CA LEU A 404 -1.27 20.49 -0.97
C LEU A 404 -0.94 19.89 -2.33
N ARG A 405 -0.63 18.59 -2.36
CA ARG A 405 -0.36 17.86 -3.60
C ARG A 405 -1.59 17.87 -4.50
N ASN A 406 -1.39 17.96 -5.81
CA ASN A 406 -2.46 17.96 -6.80
C ASN A 406 -2.36 16.71 -7.67
N THR A 407 -3.48 16.04 -7.90
CA THR A 407 -3.59 14.78 -8.62
C THR A 407 -4.28 14.96 -9.96
N ASP A 408 -3.65 14.43 -11.01
CA ASP A 408 -4.23 14.20 -12.33
C ASP A 408 -4.39 12.70 -12.58
N ILE A 409 -5.57 12.28 -13.07
CA ILE A 409 -5.88 10.87 -13.32
C ILE A 409 -4.90 10.15 -14.27
N TYR A 410 -4.25 10.86 -15.19
CA TYR A 410 -3.31 10.26 -16.14
C TYR A 410 -1.84 10.47 -15.77
N SER A 411 -1.56 11.48 -14.94
CA SER A 411 -0.18 11.90 -14.62
C SER A 411 0.20 11.73 -13.15
N LYS A 412 -0.69 11.15 -12.33
CA LYS A 412 -0.49 10.96 -10.88
C LYS A 412 -0.37 12.34 -10.20
N PHE A 413 0.59 12.55 -9.29
CA PHE A 413 0.83 13.88 -8.71
C PHE A 413 1.46 14.84 -9.74
N VAL A 414 0.89 16.03 -9.91
CA VAL A 414 1.29 17.03 -10.90
C VAL A 414 1.68 18.38 -10.28
N GLY A 415 2.48 19.15 -11.04
CA GLY A 415 2.72 20.58 -10.81
C GLY A 415 3.31 20.96 -9.45
N ASN A 416 3.83 19.99 -8.71
CA ASN A 416 4.22 20.11 -7.32
C ASN A 416 3.11 20.63 -6.38
N GLY A 417 1.83 20.47 -6.73
CA GLY A 417 0.71 20.89 -5.89
C GLY A 417 -0.30 21.80 -6.58
N VAL A 418 -1.18 22.39 -5.78
CA VAL A 418 -2.09 23.45 -6.25
C VAL A 418 -1.30 24.74 -6.34
N SER A 419 -1.14 25.25 -7.55
CA SER A 419 -0.25 26.39 -7.80
C SER A 419 -0.61 27.15 -9.07
N ASP A 420 -0.19 28.40 -9.14
CA ASP A 420 -0.21 29.22 -10.34
C ASP A 420 1.04 30.10 -10.40
N GLY A 421 1.36 30.67 -11.56
CA GLY A 421 2.57 31.47 -11.72
C GLY A 421 2.37 32.75 -12.51
N GLY A 422 3.02 33.81 -12.02
CA GLY A 422 3.01 35.15 -12.61
C GLY A 422 4.39 35.80 -12.55
N ILE A 423 4.57 36.85 -13.33
CA ILE A 423 5.77 37.66 -13.39
C ILE A 423 5.58 38.87 -12.47
N VAL A 424 6.50 39.02 -11.53
CA VAL A 424 6.64 40.27 -10.78
C VAL A 424 7.73 41.08 -11.47
N SER A 425 7.37 42.24 -12.01
CA SER A 425 8.24 43.15 -12.75
C SER A 425 8.60 44.36 -11.90
N ILE A 426 9.89 44.67 -11.82
CA ILE A 426 10.43 45.89 -11.22
C ILE A 426 10.96 46.76 -12.36
N LEU A 427 10.38 47.95 -12.53
CA LEU A 427 10.70 48.83 -13.67
C LEU A 427 11.99 49.62 -13.49
N GLU A 428 12.29 50.02 -12.25
CA GLU A 428 13.53 50.72 -11.96
C GLU A 428 14.71 49.77 -12.15
N GLU A 429 15.51 50.03 -13.19
CA GLU A 429 16.83 49.42 -13.34
C GLU A 429 17.67 49.87 -12.15
N PHE A 430 17.82 49.00 -11.15
CA PHE A 430 18.88 49.17 -10.18
C PHE A 430 20.21 49.18 -10.95
N LYS A 431 20.78 50.39 -11.10
CA LYS A 431 22.21 50.53 -11.42
C LYS A 431 22.93 49.64 -10.42
N LYS A 432 23.61 48.60 -10.93
CA LYS A 432 24.49 47.68 -10.19
C LYS A 432 24.91 48.34 -8.88
N ILE A 433 24.31 47.92 -7.78
CA ILE A 433 24.90 48.24 -6.50
C ILE A 433 26.19 47.42 -6.51
N GLU A 434 27.33 48.09 -6.53
CA GLU A 434 28.63 47.51 -6.16
C GLU A 434 28.61 47.19 -4.66
N ASP A 435 27.54 46.56 -4.17
CA ASP A 435 27.42 46.10 -2.79
C ASP A 435 28.01 44.71 -2.73
N ASP A 436 29.20 44.63 -2.15
CA ASP A 436 29.90 43.40 -1.76
C ASP A 436 29.08 42.53 -0.77
N THR A 437 27.83 42.91 -0.45
CA THR A 437 26.90 42.23 0.46
C THR A 437 25.80 41.43 -0.25
N CYS A 438 25.76 41.39 -1.59
CA CYS A 438 25.00 40.38 -2.34
C CYS A 438 25.70 39.02 -2.17
N LEU A 439 25.61 38.44 -0.97
CA LEU A 439 26.07 37.09 -0.72
C LEU A 439 25.16 36.16 -1.51
N PHE A 440 25.79 35.41 -2.41
CA PHE A 440 25.24 34.16 -2.90
C PHE A 440 24.80 33.39 -1.68
N ASP A 441 23.53 33.03 -1.60
CA ASP A 441 23.20 31.90 -0.76
C ASP A 441 23.92 30.71 -1.41
N SER A 442 24.99 30.26 -0.75
CA SER A 442 25.85 29.17 -1.21
C SER A 442 25.03 27.90 -1.49
N ASN A 443 23.85 27.78 -0.89
CA ASN A 443 22.92 26.67 -1.10
C ASN A 443 22.29 26.63 -2.51
N TYR A 444 22.28 27.75 -3.25
CA TYR A 444 21.55 27.84 -4.52
C TYR A 444 22.41 28.10 -5.76
N THR A 445 23.74 28.07 -5.60
CA THR A 445 24.76 28.36 -6.63
C THR A 445 24.65 27.56 -7.93
N ASN A 446 23.92 26.43 -7.93
CA ASN A 446 23.75 25.53 -9.09
C ASN A 446 22.34 25.58 -9.75
N THR A 447 21.45 26.51 -9.38
CA THR A 447 20.09 26.59 -9.97
C THR A 447 19.89 27.82 -10.85
N THR A 448 19.49 27.62 -12.11
CA THR A 448 19.10 28.70 -13.03
C THR A 448 17.63 29.09 -12.86
N PHE A 449 17.38 30.34 -12.46
CA PHE A 449 16.04 30.93 -12.33
C PHE A 449 15.58 31.61 -13.61
N TYR A 450 14.27 31.80 -13.78
CA TYR A 450 13.66 32.27 -15.02
C TYR A 450 14.30 33.55 -15.59
N SER A 451 14.69 34.51 -14.73
CA SER A 451 15.31 35.76 -15.19
C SER A 451 16.81 35.65 -15.55
N SER A 452 17.43 34.47 -15.53
CA SER A 452 18.88 34.25 -15.74
C SER A 452 19.81 35.03 -14.79
N GLN A 453 19.25 35.75 -13.82
CA GLN A 453 19.97 36.57 -12.85
C GLN A 453 20.03 35.89 -11.48
N LYS A 454 21.12 36.16 -10.76
CA LYS A 454 21.43 35.57 -9.45
C LYS A 454 20.48 36.13 -8.39
N ILE A 455 19.92 35.26 -7.55
CA ILE A 455 19.12 35.66 -6.38
C ILE A 455 20.07 36.19 -5.31
N CYS A 456 19.88 37.45 -4.88
CA CYS A 456 20.50 37.98 -3.66
C CYS A 456 19.52 37.82 -2.50
N VAL A 457 19.98 37.21 -1.41
CA VAL A 457 19.30 37.24 -0.10
C VAL A 457 20.18 38.11 0.79
N HIS A 458 19.62 39.15 1.38
CA HIS A 458 20.36 39.98 2.34
C HIS A 458 20.45 39.22 3.67
N VAL A 459 21.67 38.98 4.13
CA VAL A 459 21.92 38.57 5.52
C VAL A 459 22.21 39.85 6.27
N ASP A 460 21.29 40.31 7.12
CA ASP A 460 21.59 41.36 8.09
C ASP A 460 22.77 40.88 8.93
N THR A 461 23.94 41.47 8.71
CA THR A 461 25.14 41.22 9.52
C THR A 461 25.19 42.24 10.64
N ASP A 462 24.15 42.23 11.48
CA ASP A 462 24.18 42.95 12.77
C ASP A 462 24.04 41.93 13.92
N THR A 463 25.16 41.24 14.18
CA THR A 463 25.61 40.81 15.54
C THR A 463 27.12 40.68 15.56
#